data_AF-A0A2J0YU69-F1
#
_entry.id   AF-A0A2J0YU69-F1
#
_cell.length_a   1.000
_cell.length_b   1.000
_cell.length_c   1.000
_cell.angle_alpha   90.00
_cell.angle_beta   90.00
_cell.angle_gamma   90.00
#
_symmetry.space_group_name_H-M   'P 1'
#
loop_
_entity.id
_entity.type
_entity.pdbx_description
1 polymer ?
#
loop_
_entity_poly.entity_id
_entity_poly.type
_entity_poly.pdbx_seq_one_letter_code
_entity_poly.pdbx_strand_id
1 'polypeptide(L)' 'MSTQIISTNDIIRVEFCGHLYAADELREAIWLTNIELRNGLPKRERLEAQQQIAGMELALQALTEAEGEGR' A
#
# COMPACT_ATOMS: atom_id res chain seq x y z
N MET A 1 -9.41 8.63 3.68
CA MET A 1 -9.40 7.21 4.11
C MET A 1 -8.75 7.17 5.48
N SER A 2 -9.26 6.39 6.42
CA SER A 2 -8.65 6.23 7.75
C SER A 2 -7.62 5.11 7.64
N THR A 3 -6.35 5.41 7.89
CA THR A 3 -5.27 4.40 7.88
C THR A 3 -5.18 3.80 9.27
N GLN A 4 -5.50 2.51 9.44
CA GLN A 4 -5.38 1.83 10.72
C GLN A 4 -4.09 1.02 10.76
N ILE A 5 -3.23 1.31 11.73
CA ILE A 5 -1.99 0.57 11.98
C ILE A 5 -2.24 -0.45 13.09
N ILE A 6 -1.83 -1.69 12.86
CA ILE A 6 -1.92 -2.80 13.82
C ILE A 6 -0.50 -3.31 14.07
N SER A 7 -0.07 -3.31 15.32
CA SER A 7 1.19 -3.92 15.75
C SER A 7 0.89 -5.21 16.50
N THR A 8 1.45 -6.33 16.04
CA THR A 8 1.31 -7.64 16.72
C THR A 8 2.59 -8.44 16.53
N ASN A 9 3.19 -8.91 17.63
CA ASN A 9 4.40 -9.74 17.63
C ASN A 9 5.55 -9.14 16.77
N ASP A 10 5.90 -7.88 17.01
CA ASP A 10 6.97 -7.13 16.30
C ASP A 10 6.75 -6.92 14.80
N ILE A 11 5.56 -7.25 14.29
CA ILE A 11 5.16 -6.99 12.90
C ILE A 11 4.14 -5.85 12.92
N ILE A 12 4.48 -4.75 12.24
CA ILE A 12 3.56 -3.64 11.99
C ILE A 12 2.86 -3.91 10.66
N ARG A 13 1.53 -3.82 10.66
CA ARG A 13 0.69 -3.94 9.47
C ARG A 13 -0.22 -2.72 9.36
N VAL A 14 -0.65 -2.42 8.14
CA VAL A 14 -1.58 -1.33 7.85
C VAL A 14 -2.81 -1.87 7.11
N GLU A 15 -3.98 -1.41 7.51
CA GLU A 15 -5.22 -1.69 6.81
C GLU A 15 -5.35 -0.80 5.58
N PHE A 16 -5.57 -1.42 4.43
CA PHE A 16 -5.86 -0.74 3.17
C PHE A 16 -6.92 -1.54 2.39
N CYS A 17 -8.05 -0.90 2.09
CA CYS A 17 -9.16 -1.47 1.31
C CYS A 17 -9.70 -2.83 1.85
N GLY A 18 -9.74 -3.00 3.17
CA GLY A 18 -10.23 -4.20 3.85
C GLY A 18 -9.17 -5.28 4.07
N HIS A 19 -7.90 -5.02 3.69
CA HIS A 19 -6.82 -5.98 3.78
C HIS A 19 -5.66 -5.45 4.64
N LEU A 20 -5.00 -6.34 5.39
CA LEU A 20 -3.86 -6.00 6.23
C LEU A 20 -2.56 -6.30 5.51
N TYR A 21 -1.76 -5.27 5.28
CA TYR A 21 -0.48 -5.38 4.59
C TYR A 21 0.70 -5.10 5.52
N ALA A 22 1.76 -5.88 5.38
CA ALA A 22 3.11 -5.53 5.80
C ALA A 22 3.81 -4.64 4.75
N ALA A 23 4.97 -4.08 5.10
CA ALA A 23 5.68 -3.10 4.27
C ALA A 23 6.15 -3.69 2.94
N ASP A 24 6.63 -4.92 2.96
CA ASP A 24 7.05 -5.69 1.79
C ASP A 24 5.86 -6.05 0.90
N GLU A 25 4.75 -6.51 1.49
CA GLU A 25 3.50 -6.81 0.77
C GLU A 25 2.95 -5.57 0.03
N LEU A 26 2.99 -4.38 0.65
CA LEU A 26 2.62 -3.12 -0.02
C LEU A 26 3.55 -2.78 -1.18
N ARG A 27 4.87 -2.92 -0.99
CA ARG A 27 5.85 -2.65 -2.07
C ARG A 27 5.64 -3.58 -3.25
N GLU A 28 5.34 -4.85 -3.01
CA GLU A 28 5.03 -5.82 -4.05
C GLU A 28 3.72 -5.46 -4.78
N ALA A 29 2.66 -5.13 -4.05
CA ALA A 29 1.38 -4.73 -4.64
C ALA A 29 1.51 -3.48 -5.53
N ILE A 30 2.28 -2.48 -5.08
CA ILE A 30 2.60 -1.28 -5.89
C ILE A 30 3.37 -1.66 -7.15
N TRP A 31 4.37 -2.55 -7.04
CA TRP A 31 5.16 -2.99 -8.18
C TRP A 31 4.31 -3.74 -9.22
N LEU A 32 3.44 -4.65 -8.79
CA LEU A 32 2.53 -5.39 -9.67
C LEU A 32 1.56 -4.44 -10.40
N THR A 33 0.94 -3.51 -9.66
CA THR A 33 0.01 -2.53 -10.25
C THR A 33 0.72 -1.63 -11.28
N ASN A 34 1.98 -1.28 -11.03
CA ASN A 34 2.80 -0.54 -11.99
C ASN A 34 3.12 -1.35 -13.26
N ILE A 35 3.29 -2.67 -13.16
CA ILE A 35 3.44 -3.54 -14.33
C ILE A 35 2.16 -3.55 -15.17
N GLU A 36 0.99 -3.67 -14.53
CA GLU A 36 -0.29 -3.62 -15.23
C GLU A 36 -0.50 -2.31 -15.97
N LEU A 37 -0.17 -1.18 -15.33
CA LEU A 37 -0.20 0.14 -15.97
C LEU A 37 0.67 0.20 -17.23
N ARG A 38 1.86 -0.40 -17.20
CA ARG A 38 2.78 -0.47 -18.35
C ARG A 38 2.26 -1.40 -19.45
N ASN A 39 1.51 -2.43 -19.10
CA ASN A 39 0.91 -3.38 -20.04
C ASN A 39 -0.28 -2.79 -20.82
N GLY A 40 -0.74 -1.58 -20.49
CA GLY A 40 -1.69 -0.83 -21.29
C GLY A 40 -3.14 -1.02 -20.88
N LEU A 41 -3.45 -0.77 -19.60
CA LEU A 41 -4.83 -0.79 -19.09
C LEU A 41 -5.75 0.20 -19.84
N PRO A 42 -7.04 -0.14 -20.02
CA PRO A 42 -8.09 0.79 -20.43
C PRO A 42 -8.10 2.06 -19.59
N LYS A 43 -8.58 3.19 -20.16
CA LYS A 43 -8.50 4.51 -19.52
C LYS A 43 -9.09 4.55 -18.10
N ARG A 44 -10.19 3.83 -17.87
CA ARG A 44 -10.86 3.76 -16.55
C ARG A 44 -10.02 2.97 -15.54
N GLU A 45 -9.62 1.75 -15.90
CA GLU A 45 -8.79 0.88 -15.06
C GLU A 45 -7.43 1.52 -14.76
N ARG A 46 -6.88 2.30 -15.70
CA ARG A 46 -5.67 3.08 -15.49
C ARG A 46 -5.82 4.11 -14.38
N LEU A 47 -6.95 4.83 -14.36
CA LEU A 47 -7.22 5.83 -13.32
C LEU A 47 -7.42 5.15 -11.96
N GLU A 48 -8.15 4.04 -11.93
CA GLU A 48 -8.37 3.23 -10.72
C GLU A 48 -7.03 2.68 -10.18
N ALA A 49 -6.18 2.13 -11.04
CA ALA A 49 -4.84 1.64 -10.69
C ALA A 49 -3.91 2.76 -10.19
N GLN A 50 -3.96 3.95 -10.79
CA GLN A 50 -3.19 5.11 -10.31
C GLN A 50 -3.65 5.57 -8.91
N GLN A 51 -4.96 5.59 -8.67
CA GLN A 51 -5.51 5.91 -7.35
C GLN A 51 -5.14 4.85 -6.31
N GLN A 52 -5.15 3.57 -6.71
CA GLN A 52 -4.75 2.46 -5.86
C GLN A 52 -3.28 2.56 -5.46
N ILE A 53 -2.38 2.86 -6.41
CA ILE A 53 -0.95 3.09 -6.12
C ILE A 53 -0.79 4.25 -5.13
N ALA A 54 -1.43 5.40 -5.37
CA ALA A 54 -1.33 6.55 -4.48
C ALA A 54 -1.82 6.22 -3.05
N GLY A 55 -2.89 5.42 -2.93
CA GLY A 55 -3.39 4.95 -1.65
C GLY A 55 -2.41 3.99 -0.94
N MET A 56 -1.84 3.05 -1.67
CA MET A 56 -0.84 2.11 -1.15
C MET A 56 0.47 2.81 -0.75
N GLU A 57 0.90 3.84 -1.50
CA GLU A 57 2.07 4.65 -1.16
C GLU A 57 1.87 5.42 0.16
N LEU A 58 0.68 6.00 0.37
CA LEU A 58 0.34 6.65 1.64
C LEU A 58 0.30 5.64 2.81
N ALA A 59 -0.25 4.45 2.58
CA ALA A 59 -0.26 3.39 3.58
C ALA A 59 1.16 2.92 3.93
N LEU A 60 2.04 2.78 2.92
CA LEU A 60 3.44 2.40 3.11
C LEU A 60 4.23 3.48 3.85
N GLN A 61 3.96 4.75 3.57
CA GLN A 61 4.56 5.86 4.29
C GLN A 61 4.16 5.83 5.77
N ALA A 62 2.86 5.73 6.07
CA ALA A 62 2.36 5.64 7.44
C ALA A 62 2.97 4.45 8.21
N LEU A 63 3.11 3.31 7.53
CA LEU A 63 3.75 2.12 8.10
C LEU A 63 5.24 2.35 8.39
N THR A 64 5.97 2.97 7.46
CA THR A 64 7.41 3.26 7.62
C THR A 64 7.66 4.29 8.74
N GLU A 65 6.78 5.28 8.89
CA GLU A 65 6.82 6.25 9.99
C GLU A 65 6.60 5.54 11.34
N ALA A 66 5.62 4.66 11.43
CA ALA A 66 5.37 3.87 12.64
C ALA A 66 6.51 2.90 13.00
N GLU A 67 7.18 2.32 12.01
CA GLU A 67 8.40 1.50 12.23
C GLU A 67 9.59 2.35 12.70
N GLY A 68 9.69 3.60 12.23
CA GLY A 68 10.75 4.55 12.58
C GLY A 68 10.61 5.15 13.98
N GLU A 69 9.38 5.40 14.43
CA GLU A 69 9.10 5.86 15.81
C GLU A 69 9.36 4.79 16.88
N GLY A 70 9.43 3.51 16.48
CA GLY A 70 9.72 2.38 17.37
C GLY A 70 11.21 2.09 17.63
N ARG A 71 12.14 2.88 17.06
CA ARG A 71 13.60 2.75 17.24
C ARG A 71 14.17 3.86 18.12
#